data_AF-A0A6B0Y0J7-F1
#
_entry.id   AF-A0A6B0Y0J7-F1
#
_cell.length_a   1.000
_cell.length_b   1.000
_cell.length_c   1.000
_cell.angle_alpha   90.00
_cell.angle_beta   90.00
_cell.angle_gamma   90.00
#
_symmetry.space_group_name_H-M   'P 1'
#
loop_
_entity.id
_entity.type
_entity.pdbx_description
1 polymer ?
#
loop_
_entity_poly.entity_id
_entity_poly.type
_entity_poly.pdbx_seq_one_letter_code
_entity_poly.pdbx_strand_id
1 'polypeptide(L)' 'MTGLLVRFPRKPGTGHDVADTFALREIRPDPGSVDGGLDSMTKLHAADGEDVGNSIHGNVLDIDGMVRT' A
#
# COMPACT_ATOMS: atom_id res chain seq x y z
N MET A 1 4.80 -2.98 18.42
CA MET A 1 4.21 -3.12 17.06
C MET A 1 3.22 -2.01 16.85
N THR A 2 3.50 -1.14 15.89
CA THR A 2 2.65 0.01 15.55
C THR A 2 1.82 -0.34 14.31
N GLY A 3 0.50 -0.23 14.41
CA GLY A 3 -0.40 -0.39 13.27
C GLY A 3 -0.60 0.93 12.55
N LEU A 4 -0.29 0.98 11.26
CA LEU A 4 -0.48 2.15 10.41
C LEU A 4 -1.54 1.88 9.35
N LEU A 5 -2.43 2.85 9.14
CA LEU A 5 -3.32 2.88 8.00
C LEU A 5 -2.81 3.95 7.04
N VAL A 6 -2.41 3.53 5.84
CA VAL A 6 -1.80 4.43 4.86
C VAL A 6 -2.59 4.39 3.57
N ARG A 7 -2.81 5.56 2.99
CA ARG A 7 -3.50 5.74 1.70
C ARG A 7 -2.51 6.27 0.68
N PHE A 8 -2.44 5.62 -0.47
CA PHE A 8 -1.48 5.91 -1.53
C PHE A 8 -2.21 6.24 -2.83
N PRO A 9 -1.88 7.36 -3.49
CA PRO A 9 -2.33 7.62 -4.85
C PRO A 9 -1.67 6.68 -5.85
N ARG A 10 -2.45 6.31 -6.86
CA ARG A 10 -2.11 5.38 -7.91
C ARG A 10 -2.39 5.97 -9.27
N LYS A 11 -1.77 5.39 -10.30
CA LYS A 11 -2.08 5.70 -11.68
C LYS A 11 -3.49 5.16 -12.00
N PRO A 12 -4.31 5.91 -12.76
CA PRO A 12 -5.59 5.40 -13.25
C PRO A 12 -5.39 4.09 -14.03
N GLY A 13 -6.25 3.10 -13.80
CA GLY A 13 -6.22 1.83 -14.53
C GLY A 13 -5.29 0.77 -13.96
N THR A 14 -4.35 1.09 -13.06
CA THR A 14 -3.44 0.09 -12.43
C THR A 14 -4.09 -0.61 -11.22
N GLY A 15 -5.41 -0.73 -11.27
CA GLY A 15 -6.25 -1.09 -10.15
C GLY A 15 -5.96 -2.48 -9.61
N HIS A 16 -6.02 -3.42 -10.55
CA HIS A 16 -5.85 -4.84 -10.33
C HIS A 16 -4.37 -5.20 -10.17
N ASP A 17 -3.46 -4.58 -10.94
CA ASP A 17 -2.02 -4.86 -10.87
C ASP A 17 -1.43 -4.55 -9.49
N VAL A 18 -1.84 -3.42 -8.89
CA VAL A 18 -1.43 -3.05 -7.53
C VAL A 18 -2.06 -3.99 -6.49
N ALA A 19 -3.31 -4.41 -6.68
CA ALA A 19 -3.97 -5.36 -5.77
C ALA A 19 -3.32 -6.75 -5.82
N ASP A 20 -2.91 -7.21 -7.00
CA ASP A 20 -2.18 -8.46 -7.20
C ASP A 20 -0.80 -8.40 -6.52
N THR A 21 -0.09 -7.28 -6.70
CA THR A 21 1.19 -7.04 -6.03
C THR A 21 1.07 -7.01 -4.52
N PHE A 22 0.00 -6.41 -3.98
CA PHE A 22 -0.28 -6.47 -2.55
C PHE A 22 -0.54 -7.89 -2.06
N ALA A 23 -1.31 -8.68 -2.81
CA ALA A 23 -1.55 -10.08 -2.47
C ALA A 23 -0.25 -10.90 -2.45
N LEU A 24 0.64 -10.70 -3.42
CA LEU A 24 1.96 -11.35 -3.48
C LEU A 24 2.89 -10.98 -2.31
N ARG A 25 2.73 -9.76 -1.77
CA ARG A 25 3.50 -9.26 -0.62
C ARG A 25 2.81 -9.54 0.72
N GLU A 26 1.72 -10.32 0.73
CA GLU A 26 0.88 -10.60 1.90
C GLU A 26 0.30 -9.34 2.58
N ILE A 27 0.26 -8.23 1.84
CA ILE A 27 -0.31 -6.96 2.26
C ILE A 27 -1.81 -7.04 2.00
N ARG A 28 -2.63 -6.94 3.06
CA ARG A 28 -4.08 -6.97 2.90
C ARG A 28 -4.59 -5.56 2.53
N PRO A 29 -5.13 -5.34 1.32
CA PRO A 29 -5.81 -4.09 1.01
C PRO A 29 -7.09 -3.97 1.85
N ASP A 30 -7.43 -2.75 2.24
CA ASP A 30 -8.73 -2.46 2.86
C ASP A 30 -9.83 -2.58 1.80
N PRO A 31 -11.03 -3.11 2.13
CA PRO A 31 -12.12 -3.35 1.17
C PRO A 31 -12.53 -2.14 0.31
N GLY A 32 -12.22 -0.90 0.72
CA GLY A 32 -12.44 0.29 -0.11
C GLY A 32 -11.39 0.55 -1.21
N SER A 33 -10.37 -0.31 -1.38
CA SER A 33 -9.17 -0.01 -2.20
C SER A 33 -9.24 -0.43 -3.66
N VAL A 34 -10.30 -1.15 -4.06
CA VAL A 34 -10.46 -1.75 -5.40
C VAL A 34 -11.54 -1.07 -6.25
N ASP A 35 -12.46 -0.33 -5.63
CA ASP A 35 -13.58 0.32 -6.34
C ASP A 35 -13.19 1.68 -6.92
N GLY A 36 -12.69 1.69 -8.16
CA GLY A 36 -12.68 2.84 -9.07
C GLY A 36 -11.92 4.11 -8.63
N GLY A 37 -11.38 4.13 -7.42
CA GLY A 37 -10.63 5.23 -6.84
C GLY A 37 -9.19 5.26 -7.34
N LEU A 38 -8.65 6.48 -7.45
CA LEU A 38 -7.24 6.71 -7.73
C LEU A 38 -6.33 6.44 -6.52
N ASP A 39 -6.87 5.97 -5.40
CA ASP A 39 -6.13 5.71 -4.19
C ASP A 39 -6.39 4.29 -3.67
N SER A 40 -5.34 3.63 -3.17
CA SER A 40 -5.49 2.39 -2.40
C SER A 40 -5.12 2.62 -0.93
N MET A 41 -5.73 1.86 -0.04
CA MET A 41 -5.52 1.94 1.40
C MET A 41 -5.11 0.57 1.95
N THR A 42 -4.08 0.55 2.80
CA THR A 42 -3.65 -0.71 3.42
C THR A 42 -3.17 -0.50 4.85
N LYS A 43 -3.21 -1.59 5.63
CA LYS A 43 -2.69 -1.66 6.99
C LYS A 43 -1.28 -2.24 6.95
N LEU A 44 -0.33 -1.48 7.49
CA LEU A 44 1.06 -1.90 7.65
C LEU A 44 1.38 -2.06 9.13
N HIS A 45 2.27 -3.00 9.43
CA HIS A 45 2.78 -3.23 10.78
C HIS A 45 4.27 -2.92 10.80
N ALA A 46 4.64 -1.82 11.45
CA ALA A 46 6.05 -1.52 11.72
C ALA A 46 6.46 -2.17 13.05
N ALA A 47 7.66 -2.76 13.05
CA ALA A 47 8.25 -3.29 14.28
C ALA A 47 8.55 -2.16 15.28
N ASP A 48 8.75 -2.51 16.56
CA ASP A 48 9.05 -1.51 17.58
C ASP A 48 10.43 -0.88 17.34
N GLY A 49 10.50 0.45 17.25
CA GLY A 49 11.73 1.17 16.89
C GLY A 49 12.09 1.14 15.40
N GLU A 50 11.28 0.51 14.54
CA GLU A 50 11.45 0.58 13.09
C GLU A 50 11.00 1.94 12.54
N ASP A 51 11.77 2.50 11.61
CA ASP A 51 11.37 3.72 10.90
C ASP A 51 10.17 3.43 9.98
N VAL A 52 9.07 4.12 10.27
CA VAL A 52 7.80 3.97 9.54
C VAL A 52 7.96 4.31 8.06
N GLY A 53 8.75 5.34 7.73
CA GLY A 53 8.98 5.75 6.35
C GLY A 53 9.67 4.66 5.54
N ASN A 54 10.72 4.06 6.11
CA ASN A 54 11.43 2.93 5.53
C ASN A 54 10.54 1.70 5.36
N SER A 55 9.72 1.40 6.37
CA SER A 55 8.75 0.29 6.34
C SER A 55 7.73 0.48 5.21
N ILE A 56 7.21 1.70 5.02
CA ILE A 56 6.32 2.03 3.91
C ILE A 56 7.04 1.95 2.56
N HIS A 57 8.28 2.47 2.47
CA HIS A 57 9.03 2.52 1.22
C HIS A 57 9.33 1.11 0.69
N GLY A 58 9.86 0.23 1.54
CA GLY A 58 10.20 -1.14 1.15
C GLY A 58 9.00 -2.00 0.78
N ASN A 59 7.85 -1.78 1.42
CA ASN A 59 6.67 -2.62 1.20
C ASN A 59 5.74 -2.11 0.08
N VAL A 60 5.64 -0.78 -0.11
CA VAL A 60 4.56 -0.19 -0.91
C VAL A 60 5.04 0.77 -2.01
N LEU A 61 6.01 1.64 -1.76
CA LEU A 61 6.40 2.66 -2.75
C LEU A 61 7.11 2.10 -3.99
N ASP A 62 7.66 0.90 -3.89
CA ASP A 62 8.30 0.18 -4.99
C ASP A 62 7.29 -0.47 -5.96
N ILE A 63 5.99 -0.47 -5.64
CA ILE A 63 4.96 -1.08 -6.48
C ILE A 63 4.72 -0.21 -7.72
N ASP A 64 4.81 -0.83 -8.91
CA ASP A 64 4.53 -0.13 -10.17
C ASP A 64 3.07 0.36 -10.19
N GLY A 65 2.90 1.63 -10.59
CA GLY A 65 1.60 2.29 -10.55
C GLY A 65 1.37 3.17 -9.33
N MET A 66 2.24 3.14 -8.31
CA MET A 66 2.20 4.12 -7.22
C MET A 66 2.73 5.48 -7.67
N VAL A 67 2.04 6.55 -7.27
CA VAL A 67 2.33 7.92 -7.75
C VAL A 67 3.05 8.76 -6.68
N ARG A 68 2.80 8.52 -5.38
CA ARG A 68 3.42 9.21 -4.23
C ARG A 68 3.03 8.54 -2.89
N THR A 69 3.76 8.87 -1.81
CA THR A 69 3.38 8.64 -0.40
C THR A 69 2.76 9.87 0.22
#